data_AF-A0A6B1YC18-F1
#
_entry.id   AF-A0A6B1YC18-F1
#
_cell.length_a   1.000
_cell.length_b   1.000
_cell.length_c   1.000
_cell.angle_alpha   90.00
_cell.angle_beta   90.00
_cell.angle_gamma   90.00
#
_symmetry.space_group_name_H-M   'P 1'
#
loop_
_entity.id
_entity.type
_entity.pdbx_description
1 polymer ?
#
loop_
_entity_poly.entity_id
_entity_poly.type
_entity_poly.pdbx_seq_one_letter_code
_entity_poly.pdbx_strand_id
1 'polypeptide(L)'
;MADTVEFSMTGMDEVIENLSQMSPMVKKKGGRRALARAASIVRAQARQNARGIDDKTTREMIAKNIAMQWMTRMNRQTGDLGYRIGVRGGARDMSEYGELSGEGRNNPGGDTWYWRLVEFGTERTRAKPFMRPALETTVQEATNAFAIELEKQIDKILEG
;
A
#
# COMPACT_ATOMS: atom_id res chain seq x y z
N MET A 1 8.75 11.77 13.92
CA MET A 1 8.00 10.69 14.58
C MET A 1 6.88 10.28 13.64
N ALA A 2 6.69 8.99 13.37
CA ALA A 2 5.56 8.53 12.58
C ALA A 2 4.39 8.34 13.54
N ASP A 3 3.34 9.13 13.39
CA ASP A 3 2.10 8.91 14.14
C ASP A 3 1.47 7.61 13.65
N THR A 4 1.41 6.61 14.51
CA THR A 4 0.66 5.38 14.26
C THR A 4 -0.81 5.75 14.34
N VAL A 5 -1.53 5.64 13.22
CA VAL A 5 -2.98 5.80 13.22
C VAL A 5 -3.60 4.43 13.45
N GLU A 6 -4.20 4.24 14.62
CA GLU A 6 -4.93 3.03 15.00
C GLU A 6 -6.43 3.22 14.73
N PHE A 7 -7.07 2.18 14.20
CA PHE A 7 -8.50 2.19 13.88
C PHE A 7 -9.17 0.94 14.44
N SER A 8 -10.36 1.10 15.01
CA SER A 8 -11.20 0.01 15.48
C SER A 8 -12.43 -0.13 14.58
N MET A 9 -12.84 -1.37 14.33
CA MET A 9 -14.02 -1.70 13.56
C MET A 9 -15.04 -2.36 14.49
N THR A 10 -16.28 -1.89 14.43
CA THR A 10 -17.42 -2.50 15.14
C THR A 10 -18.25 -3.32 14.15
N GLY A 11 -18.73 -4.49 14.56
CA GLY A 11 -19.56 -5.38 13.71
C GLY A 11 -18.80 -6.44 12.92
N MET A 12 -17.57 -6.77 13.31
CA MET A 12 -16.79 -7.88 12.72
C MET A 12 -16.83 -9.17 13.53
N ASP A 13 -17.57 -9.22 14.63
CA ASP A 13 -17.47 -10.29 15.61
C ASP A 13 -17.79 -11.65 14.99
N GLU A 14 -18.85 -11.74 14.18
CA GLU A 14 -19.24 -12.95 13.46
C GLU A 14 -18.19 -13.38 12.42
N VAL A 15 -17.63 -12.43 11.67
CA VAL A 15 -16.55 -12.69 10.69
C VAL A 15 -15.29 -13.21 11.39
N ILE A 16 -14.93 -12.63 12.53
CA ILE A 16 -13.79 -13.04 13.35
C ILE A 16 -14.03 -14.42 13.96
N GLU A 17 -15.24 -14.69 14.45
CA GLU A 17 -15.64 -15.98 14.99
C GLU A 17 -15.56 -17.08 13.92
N ASN A 18 -16.15 -16.87 12.75
CA ASN A 18 -16.07 -17.79 11.62
C ASN A 18 -14.61 -18.02 11.19
N LEU A 19 -13.82 -16.95 11.12
CA LEU A 19 -12.38 -17.06 10.83
C LEU A 19 -11.64 -17.82 11.93
N SER A 20 -12.05 -17.73 13.19
CA SER A 20 -11.42 -18.42 14.33
C SER A 20 -11.52 -19.94 14.20
N GLN A 21 -12.62 -20.44 13.64
CA GLN A 21 -12.92 -21.87 13.47
C GLN A 21 -12.23 -22.51 12.25
N MET A 22 -11.70 -21.69 11.33
CA MET A 22 -11.03 -22.16 10.11
C MET A 22 -9.60 -22.65 10.33
N SER A 23 -9.06 -23.43 9.38
CA SER A 23 -7.65 -23.82 9.41
C SER A 23 -6.71 -22.62 9.15
N PRO A 24 -5.48 -22.60 9.70
CA PRO A 24 -4.53 -21.48 9.52
C PRO A 24 -4.24 -21.14 8.06
N MET A 25 -4.20 -22.15 7.18
CA MET A 25 -3.96 -21.96 5.73
C MET A 25 -5.10 -21.17 5.06
N VAL A 26 -6.34 -21.51 5.45
CA VAL A 26 -7.56 -20.89 4.96
C VAL A 26 -7.64 -19.44 5.43
N LYS A 27 -7.39 -19.18 6.72
CA LYS A 27 -7.30 -17.81 7.27
C LYS A 27 -6.28 -16.96 6.51
N LYS A 28 -5.11 -17.53 6.25
CA LYS A 28 -4.03 -16.87 5.51
C LYS A 28 -4.43 -16.52 4.08
N LYS A 29 -5.11 -17.43 3.37
CA LYS A 29 -5.54 -17.23 1.98
C LYS A 29 -6.65 -16.18 1.88
N GLY A 30 -7.67 -16.28 2.75
CA GLY A 30 -8.78 -15.32 2.83
C GLY A 30 -8.28 -13.93 3.23
N GLY A 31 -7.57 -13.84 4.36
CA GLY A 31 -7.00 -12.60 4.87
C GLY A 31 -6.05 -11.92 3.88
N ARG A 32 -5.22 -12.69 3.16
CA ARG A 32 -4.34 -12.11 2.12
C ARG A 32 -5.14 -11.48 0.98
N ARG A 33 -6.24 -12.10 0.54
CA ARG A 33 -7.10 -11.53 -0.53
C ARG A 33 -7.84 -10.29 -0.06
N ALA A 34 -8.41 -10.33 1.14
CA ALA A 34 -9.07 -9.19 1.76
C ALA A 34 -8.11 -8.00 1.93
N LEU A 35 -6.92 -8.23 2.48
CA LEU A 35 -5.89 -7.19 2.58
C LEU A 35 -5.43 -6.66 1.24
N ALA A 36 -5.33 -7.54 0.22
CA ALA A 36 -4.97 -7.10 -1.12
C ALA A 36 -6.04 -6.17 -1.71
N ARG A 37 -7.33 -6.43 -1.46
CA ARG A 37 -8.44 -5.57 -1.88
C ARG A 37 -8.35 -4.20 -1.20
N ALA A 38 -8.21 -4.16 0.12
CA ALA A 38 -8.06 -2.92 0.88
C ALA A 38 -6.85 -2.10 0.41
N ALA A 39 -5.67 -2.73 0.32
CA ALA A 39 -4.45 -2.06 -0.15
C ALA A 39 -4.55 -1.55 -1.60
N SER A 40 -5.38 -2.18 -2.43
CA SER A 40 -5.59 -1.75 -3.82
C SER A 40 -6.28 -0.39 -3.91
N ILE A 41 -7.17 -0.08 -2.97
CA ILE A 41 -7.89 1.20 -2.86
C ILE A 41 -6.90 2.29 -2.44
N VAL A 42 -6.17 2.09 -1.35
CA VAL A 42 -5.13 3.02 -0.88
C VAL A 42 -4.11 3.30 -1.99
N ARG A 43 -3.66 2.25 -2.69
CA ARG A 43 -2.75 2.38 -3.82
C ARG A 43 -3.36 3.21 -4.95
N ALA A 44 -4.63 2.99 -5.28
CA ALA A 44 -5.30 3.74 -6.35
C ALA A 44 -5.39 5.23 -6.01
N GLN A 45 -5.76 5.56 -4.76
CA GLN A 45 -5.80 6.94 -4.29
C GLN A 45 -4.40 7.59 -4.29
N ALA A 46 -3.39 6.88 -3.82
CA ALA A 46 -2.01 7.38 -3.83
C ALA A 46 -1.53 7.69 -5.25
N ARG A 47 -1.90 6.85 -6.24
CA ARG A 47 -1.64 7.11 -7.65
C ARG A 47 -2.40 8.32 -8.17
N GLN A 48 -3.66 8.50 -7.78
CA GLN A 48 -4.44 9.67 -8.17
C GLN A 48 -3.82 10.96 -7.64
N ASN A 49 -3.43 10.97 -6.36
CA ASN A 49 -2.77 12.12 -5.72
C ASN A 49 -1.43 12.44 -6.41
N ALA A 50 -0.61 11.43 -6.70
CA ALA A 50 0.70 11.60 -7.34
C ALA A 50 0.63 12.14 -8.77
N ARG A 51 -0.46 11.89 -9.52
CA ARG A 51 -0.62 12.45 -10.88
C ARG A 51 -0.63 13.97 -10.93
N GLY A 52 -1.03 14.64 -9.84
CA GLY A 52 -0.97 16.10 -9.73
C GLY A 52 0.45 16.64 -9.47
N ILE A 53 1.40 15.76 -9.16
CA ILE A 53 2.79 16.09 -8.86
C ILE A 53 3.70 15.75 -10.05
N ASP A 54 3.39 14.65 -10.75
CA ASP A 54 4.18 14.18 -11.90
C ASP A 54 4.29 15.27 -12.99
N ASP A 55 5.50 15.48 -13.48
CA ASP A 55 5.77 16.36 -14.61
C ASP A 55 5.48 15.60 -15.92
N LYS A 56 4.65 16.20 -16.79
CA LYS A 56 4.26 15.58 -18.07
C LYS A 56 5.37 15.68 -19.13
N THR A 57 6.37 16.53 -18.90
CA THR A 57 7.49 16.75 -19.83
C THR A 57 8.62 15.75 -19.62
N THR A 58 8.65 15.06 -18.48
CA THR A 58 9.66 14.06 -18.14
C THR A 58 9.08 12.65 -18.25
N ARG A 59 9.96 11.64 -18.26
CA ARG A 59 9.53 10.24 -18.27
C ARG A 59 9.14 9.77 -16.86
N GLU A 60 9.63 10.47 -15.85
CA GLU A 60 9.56 10.16 -14.44
C GLU A 60 8.15 10.40 -13.89
N MET A 61 7.49 9.33 -13.48
CA MET A 61 6.13 9.36 -12.95
C MET A 61 6.04 8.58 -11.64
N ILE A 62 6.00 9.29 -10.51
CA ILE A 62 5.80 8.72 -9.18
C ILE A 62 4.54 7.86 -9.18
N ALA A 63 3.44 8.34 -9.80
CA ALA A 63 2.18 7.59 -9.83
C ALA A 63 2.33 6.20 -10.46
N LYS A 64 3.19 6.04 -11.47
CA LYS A 64 3.44 4.73 -12.09
C LYS A 64 4.29 3.80 -11.23
N ASN A 65 5.10 4.36 -10.33
CA ASN A 65 5.97 3.62 -9.42
C ASN A 65 5.30 3.25 -8.09
N ILE A 66 4.17 3.85 -7.73
CA ILE A 66 3.40 3.44 -6.55
C ILE A 66 2.87 2.01 -6.76
N ALA A 67 3.26 1.12 -5.85
CA ALA A 67 2.92 -0.29 -5.88
C ALA A 67 2.58 -0.81 -4.48
N MET A 68 1.79 -1.88 -4.45
CA MET A 68 1.57 -2.65 -3.24
C MET A 68 2.49 -3.89 -3.26
N GLN A 69 3.07 -4.24 -2.11
CA GLN A 69 3.97 -5.39 -1.97
C GLN A 69 3.59 -6.20 -0.73
N TRP A 70 3.58 -7.52 -0.90
CA TRP A 70 3.33 -8.44 0.20
C TRP A 70 4.47 -8.38 1.23
N MET A 71 4.14 -8.27 2.51
CA MET A 71 5.10 -8.20 3.60
C MET A 71 5.57 -9.59 4.02
N THR A 72 6.31 -10.27 3.12
CA THR A 72 6.82 -11.64 3.35
C THR A 72 7.63 -11.77 4.65
N ARG A 73 8.47 -10.77 4.96
CA ARG A 73 9.32 -10.79 6.16
C ARG A 73 8.48 -10.75 7.44
N MET A 74 7.52 -9.83 7.53
CA MET A 74 6.59 -9.74 8.65
C MET A 74 5.84 -11.07 8.83
N ASN A 75 5.29 -11.60 7.74
CA ASN A 75 4.58 -12.87 7.79
C ASN A 75 5.43 -14.06 8.25
N ARG A 76 6.73 -14.07 7.94
CA ARG A 76 7.65 -15.13 8.41
C ARG A 76 8.06 -14.97 9.87
N GLN A 77 8.08 -13.73 10.39
CA GLN A 77 8.57 -13.44 11.74
C GLN A 77 7.47 -13.53 12.79
N THR A 78 6.28 -12.99 12.50
CA THR A 78 5.18 -12.90 13.47
C THR A 78 3.96 -13.73 13.07
N GLY A 79 3.88 -14.16 11.80
CA GLY A 79 2.68 -14.78 11.24
C GLY A 79 1.67 -13.75 10.69
N ASP A 80 1.87 -12.46 10.96
CA ASP A 80 0.95 -11.41 10.57
C ASP A 80 0.85 -11.27 9.04
N LEU A 81 -0.31 -10.80 8.60
CA LEU A 81 -0.59 -10.56 7.19
C LEU A 81 -0.54 -9.06 6.94
N GLY A 82 0.12 -8.65 5.85
CA GLY A 82 0.25 -7.22 5.56
C GLY A 82 0.69 -6.95 4.13
N TYR A 83 0.23 -5.81 3.62
CA TYR A 83 0.72 -5.21 2.39
C TYR A 83 1.30 -3.84 2.70
N ARG A 84 2.46 -3.55 2.12
CA ARG A 84 3.03 -2.20 2.11
C ARG A 84 2.66 -1.52 0.80
N ILE A 85 2.25 -0.26 0.87
CA ILE A 85 2.08 0.61 -0.30
C ILE A 85 3.28 1.55 -0.32
N GLY A 86 4.03 1.57 -1.43
CA GLY A 86 5.25 2.36 -1.53
C GLY A 86 5.67 2.60 -2.97
N VAL A 87 6.72 3.40 -3.14
CA VAL A 87 7.27 3.76 -4.46
C VAL A 87 8.39 2.79 -4.83
N ARG A 88 8.31 2.18 -6.03
CA ARG A 88 9.36 1.33 -6.59
C ARG A 88 10.65 2.12 -6.82
N GLY A 89 11.79 1.45 -6.70
CA GLY A 89 13.12 2.08 -6.74
C GLY A 89 13.56 2.68 -5.39
N GLY A 90 12.66 2.76 -4.41
CA GLY A 90 12.98 3.30 -3.10
C GLY A 90 13.25 4.80 -3.15
N ALA A 91 13.91 5.32 -2.12
CA ALA A 91 14.19 6.75 -1.97
C ALA A 91 15.69 7.06 -1.96
N ARG A 92 16.53 6.11 -2.34
CA ARG A 92 17.98 6.30 -2.38
C ARG A 92 18.32 7.13 -3.62
N ASP A 93 18.96 8.27 -3.39
CA ASP A 93 19.49 9.07 -4.50
C ASP A 93 20.63 8.30 -5.15
N MET A 94 20.51 8.06 -6.45
CA MET A 94 21.49 7.37 -7.28
C MET A 94 21.94 8.24 -8.45
N SER A 95 21.57 9.54 -8.47
CA SER A 95 21.87 10.43 -9.59
C SER A 95 23.37 10.63 -9.82
N GLU A 96 24.19 10.48 -8.76
CA GLU A 96 25.66 10.52 -8.84
C GLU A 96 26.23 9.43 -9.77
N TYR A 97 25.53 8.30 -9.90
CA TYR A 97 25.90 7.21 -10.79
C TYR A 97 25.25 7.36 -12.19
N GLY A 98 24.58 8.49 -12.45
CA GLY A 98 23.77 8.77 -13.65
C GLY A 98 22.34 8.22 -13.56
N GLU A 99 21.37 8.86 -14.23
CA GLU A 99 19.95 8.41 -14.32
C GLU A 99 19.78 6.93 -14.73
N LEU A 100 20.84 6.36 -15.33
CA LEU A 100 20.88 5.06 -15.95
C LEU A 100 21.30 3.91 -15.00
N SER A 101 21.74 4.19 -13.78
CA SER A 101 22.38 3.21 -12.87
C SER A 101 21.60 2.91 -11.57
N GLY A 102 20.54 3.67 -11.27
CA GLY A 102 19.66 3.37 -10.14
C GLY A 102 18.73 2.18 -10.41
N GLU A 103 18.32 1.45 -9.35
CA GLU A 103 17.25 0.43 -9.43
C GLU A 103 15.92 1.00 -9.97
N GLY A 104 15.79 2.34 -9.99
CA GLY A 104 14.68 3.11 -10.52
C GLY A 104 14.43 2.96 -12.02
N ARG A 105 15.49 2.86 -12.85
CA ARG A 105 15.41 3.06 -14.31
C ARG A 105 14.40 2.17 -15.03
N ASN A 106 14.33 0.89 -14.63
CA ASN A 106 13.47 -0.10 -15.27
C ASN A 106 12.04 -0.08 -14.73
N ASN A 107 11.73 0.79 -13.77
CA ASN A 107 10.38 0.91 -13.26
C ASN A 107 9.46 1.58 -14.29
N PRO A 108 8.14 1.31 -14.24
CA PRO A 108 7.18 1.85 -15.20
C PRO A 108 7.15 3.38 -15.27
N GLY A 109 7.53 4.05 -14.19
CA GLY A 109 7.64 5.50 -14.08
C GLY A 109 9.07 6.02 -14.00
N GLY A 110 10.08 5.27 -14.47
CA GLY A 110 11.48 5.71 -14.42
C GLY A 110 12.05 5.81 -13.01
N ASP A 111 13.15 6.55 -12.85
CA ASP A 111 13.78 6.75 -11.54
C ASP A 111 13.14 7.91 -10.78
N THR A 112 12.33 7.58 -9.77
CA THR A 112 11.58 8.55 -8.97
C THR A 112 12.10 8.66 -7.55
N TRP A 113 13.41 8.50 -7.31
CA TRP A 113 14.01 8.53 -5.96
C TRP A 113 13.64 9.77 -5.12
N TYR A 114 13.37 10.89 -5.79
CA TYR A 114 13.03 12.19 -5.18
C TYR A 114 11.65 12.22 -4.53
N TRP A 115 10.83 11.17 -4.66
CA TRP A 115 9.47 11.11 -4.10
C TRP A 115 9.42 11.44 -2.61
N ARG A 116 10.47 11.09 -1.82
CA ARG A 116 10.53 11.40 -0.38
C ARG A 116 10.59 12.90 -0.11
N LEU A 117 11.30 13.64 -0.96
CA LEU A 117 11.48 15.08 -0.84
C LEU A 117 10.16 15.80 -1.15
N VAL A 118 9.38 15.24 -2.07
CA VAL A 118 8.01 15.68 -2.35
C VAL A 118 7.10 15.39 -1.16
N GLU A 119 7.07 14.16 -0.65
CA GLU A 119 6.16 13.74 0.43
C GLU A 119 6.39 14.54 1.72
N PHE A 120 7.66 14.72 2.10
CA PHE A 120 8.02 15.31 3.40
C PHE A 120 8.50 16.76 3.32
N GLY A 121 8.76 17.26 2.11
CA GLY A 121 9.39 18.56 1.91
C GLY A 121 10.89 18.53 2.21
N THR A 122 11.50 19.70 2.07
CA THR A 122 12.88 19.98 2.42
C THR A 122 12.93 21.32 3.16
N GLU A 123 14.11 21.74 3.62
CA GLU A 123 14.31 23.08 4.17
C GLU A 123 13.91 24.19 3.17
N ARG A 124 14.05 23.92 1.86
CA ARG A 124 13.84 24.90 0.79
C ARG A 124 12.47 24.80 0.11
N THR A 125 11.79 23.67 0.25
CA THR A 125 10.54 23.37 -0.48
C THR A 125 9.50 22.77 0.45
N ARG A 126 8.28 23.31 0.45
CA ARG A 126 7.17 22.76 1.23
C ARG A 126 6.77 21.36 0.75
N ALA A 127 6.40 20.50 1.69
CA ALA A 127 5.85 19.17 1.44
C ALA A 127 4.57 19.22 0.57
N LYS A 128 4.47 18.26 -0.36
CA LYS A 128 3.28 17.95 -1.16
C LYS A 128 2.92 16.49 -0.92
N PRO A 129 2.36 16.15 0.26
CA PRO A 129 2.11 14.77 0.63
C PRO A 129 1.04 14.16 -0.29
N PHE A 130 1.28 12.93 -0.73
CA PHE A 130 0.40 12.18 -1.61
C PHE A 130 0.12 10.77 -1.09
N MET A 131 1.04 10.19 -0.30
CA MET A 131 0.88 8.87 0.31
C MET A 131 0.07 8.95 1.60
N ARG A 132 0.43 9.85 2.53
CA ARG A 132 -0.29 9.98 3.80
C ARG A 132 -1.77 10.37 3.59
N PRO A 133 -2.11 11.38 2.76
CA PRO A 133 -3.51 11.72 2.50
C PRO A 133 -4.26 10.60 1.80
N ALA A 134 -3.58 9.77 1.00
CA ALA A 134 -4.23 8.63 0.35
C ALA A 134 -4.71 7.60 1.37
N LEU A 135 -3.93 7.33 2.43
CA LEU A 135 -4.38 6.46 3.50
C LEU A 135 -5.52 7.11 4.28
N GLU A 136 -5.33 8.34 4.78
CA GLU A 136 -6.30 9.07 5.61
C GLU A 136 -7.68 9.19 4.95
N THR A 137 -7.72 9.49 3.64
CA THR A 137 -8.97 9.66 2.89
C THR A 137 -9.67 8.35 2.54
N THR A 138 -8.93 7.23 2.47
CA THR A 138 -9.50 5.93 2.06
C THR A 138 -9.67 4.95 3.21
N VAL A 139 -9.42 5.36 4.47
CA VAL A 139 -9.52 4.45 5.62
C VAL A 139 -10.86 3.74 5.65
N GLN A 140 -11.97 4.47 5.62
CA GLN A 140 -13.30 3.84 5.73
C GLN A 140 -13.58 2.92 4.54
N GLU A 141 -13.24 3.34 3.33
CA GLU A 141 -13.47 2.55 2.12
C GLU A 141 -12.63 1.27 2.10
N ALA A 142 -11.34 1.37 2.43
CA ALA A 142 -10.42 0.24 2.50
C ALA A 142 -10.83 -0.75 3.60
N THR A 143 -11.29 -0.22 4.74
CA THR A 143 -11.81 -0.99 5.89
C THR A 143 -13.07 -1.77 5.51
N ASN A 144 -14.04 -1.10 4.89
CA ASN A 144 -15.28 -1.74 4.41
C ASN A 144 -14.97 -2.79 3.34
N ALA A 145 -14.08 -2.48 2.39
CA ALA A 145 -13.70 -3.41 1.35
C ALA A 145 -12.93 -4.63 1.88
N PHE A 146 -12.16 -4.47 2.96
CA PHE A 146 -11.56 -5.59 3.69
C PHE A 146 -12.63 -6.49 4.28
N ALA A 147 -13.61 -5.93 4.98
CA ALA A 147 -14.70 -6.68 5.62
C ALA A 147 -15.47 -7.53 4.61
N ILE A 148 -15.99 -6.88 3.56
CA ILE A 148 -16.79 -7.51 2.51
C ILE A 148 -15.99 -8.61 1.80
N GLU A 149 -14.73 -8.35 1.47
CA GLU A 149 -13.91 -9.35 0.78
C GLU A 149 -13.56 -10.51 1.71
N LEU A 150 -13.35 -10.27 3.01
CA LEU A 150 -13.07 -11.33 3.97
C LEU A 150 -14.27 -12.26 4.15
N GLU A 151 -15.45 -11.70 4.37
CA GLU A 151 -16.73 -12.42 4.46
C GLU A 151 -16.95 -13.27 3.21
N LYS A 152 -16.83 -12.67 2.02
CA LYS A 152 -16.92 -13.39 0.74
C LYS A 152 -15.93 -14.55 0.61
N GLN A 153 -14.70 -14.40 1.13
CA GLN A 153 -13.76 -15.50 1.12
C GLN A 153 -14.18 -16.60 2.11
N ILE A 154 -14.68 -16.23 3.28
CA ILE A 154 -15.21 -17.15 4.29
C ILE A 154 -16.38 -17.97 3.72
N ASP A 155 -17.36 -17.33 3.11
CA ASP A 155 -18.52 -18.01 2.52
C ASP A 155 -18.07 -19.00 1.45
N LYS A 156 -17.15 -18.58 0.57
CA LYS A 156 -16.58 -19.46 -0.46
C LYS A 156 -15.86 -20.69 0.10
N ILE A 157 -15.34 -20.58 1.32
CA ILE A 157 -14.68 -21.68 2.02
C ILE A 157 -15.70 -22.60 2.70
N LEU A 158 -16.82 -22.05 3.18
CA LEU A 158 -17.88 -22.82 3.85
C LEU A 158 -18.79 -23.55 2.85
N GLU A 159 -19.04 -22.95 1.68
CA GLU A 159 -19.87 -23.51 0.61
C GLU A 159 -19.13 -24.53 -0.27
N GLY A 160 -17.80 -24.63 -0.17
CA GLY A 160 -16.96 -25.47 -1.03
C GLY A 160 -16.28 -26.61 -0.30
#